data_AF-A0A2E8CTX5-F1
#
_entry.id   AF-A0A2E8CTX5-F1
#
_cell.length_a   1.000
_cell.length_b   1.000
_cell.length_c   1.000
_cell.angle_alpha   90.00
_cell.angle_beta   90.00
_cell.angle_gamma   90.00
#
_symmetry.space_group_name_H-M   'P 1'
#
loop_
_entity.id
_entity.type
_entity.pdbx_description
1 polymer ?
#
loop_
_entity_poly.entity_id
_entity_poly.type
_entity_poly.pdbx_seq_one_letter_code
_entity_poly.pdbx_strand_id
1 'polypeptide(L)'
;MAVMNSSGNVLAWALMFDGDESILKFLEHARKRFEANPTADALPTAERFQRFPDHKLPDLPASSKLDAQPDLEQGDYSSPGGYQAQEGSLSGRLVGRAVDEEGNLIDTGVRSQETYAEDRVEISKPAREALINAANSKDPGQPFLIPKRFARELIDSAYLGMLDVNPLAGRNIGGTVLKEEIQLWGRQLPPTGESLTIEIWGHTLCEGEAAQLGRNTDGRDWKNQVELNWVGRIVIQKGELISLLAIGNGKETLHWNHGAANSTTQGEAPRTAAANLPAGRPIQFSGPVRFGISIP
;
A
#
# COMPACT_ATOMS: atom_id res chain seq x y z
N MET A 1 6.02 -14.83 -5.44
CA MET A 1 5.08 -15.49 -6.36
C MET A 1 4.06 -16.30 -5.57
N ALA A 2 2.77 -16.15 -5.87
CA ALA A 2 1.67 -16.91 -5.26
C ALA A 2 0.91 -17.66 -6.35
N VAL A 3 0.49 -18.90 -6.07
CA VAL A 3 -0.38 -19.68 -6.97
C VAL A 3 -1.65 -20.06 -6.22
N MET A 4 -2.79 -19.86 -6.88
CA MET A 4 -4.12 -20.12 -6.34
C MET A 4 -4.88 -21.10 -7.23
N ASN A 5 -5.84 -21.84 -6.66
CA ASN A 5 -6.79 -22.63 -7.45
C ASN A 5 -7.96 -21.78 -7.99
N SER A 6 -8.85 -22.38 -8.79
CA SER A 6 -9.98 -21.65 -9.39
C SER A 6 -11.00 -21.14 -8.36
N SER A 7 -10.93 -21.61 -7.12
CA SER A 7 -11.76 -21.15 -6.00
C SER A 7 -11.08 -20.04 -5.19
N GLY A 8 -9.92 -19.53 -5.62
CA GLY A 8 -9.19 -18.45 -4.95
C GLY A 8 -8.37 -18.88 -3.74
N ASN A 9 -8.24 -20.19 -3.47
CA ASN A 9 -7.42 -20.68 -2.35
C ASN A 9 -5.94 -20.69 -2.75
N VAL A 10 -5.08 -20.13 -1.90
CA VAL A 10 -3.62 -20.17 -2.08
C VAL A 10 -3.12 -21.60 -1.91
N LEU A 11 -2.42 -22.11 -2.91
CA LEU A 11 -1.83 -23.44 -2.90
C LEU A 11 -0.36 -23.40 -2.49
N ALA A 12 0.39 -22.44 -3.00
CA ALA A 12 1.81 -22.26 -2.68
C ALA A 12 2.20 -20.80 -2.84
N TRP A 13 3.13 -20.35 -2.00
CA TRP A 13 3.69 -19.01 -2.03
C TRP A 13 5.19 -19.05 -1.76
N ALA A 14 5.97 -18.34 -2.57
CA ALA A 14 7.39 -18.12 -2.36
C ALA A 14 7.71 -16.63 -2.42
N LEU A 15 8.42 -16.10 -1.43
CA LEU A 15 8.90 -14.72 -1.46
C LEU A 15 10.04 -14.55 -2.47
N MET A 16 11.04 -15.43 -2.40
CA MET A 16 12.23 -15.47 -3.27
C MET A 16 12.50 -16.90 -3.77
N PHE A 17 13.48 -17.04 -4.67
CA PHE A 17 14.00 -18.33 -5.13
C PHE A 17 15.49 -18.43 -4.88
N ASP A 18 16.02 -19.65 -4.73
CA ASP A 18 17.47 -19.86 -4.57
C ASP A 18 18.25 -19.58 -5.86
N GLY A 19 17.57 -19.58 -7.01
CA GLY A 19 18.14 -19.31 -8.33
C GLY A 19 17.08 -19.39 -9.43
N ASP A 20 17.44 -19.01 -10.66
CA ASP A 20 16.49 -18.96 -11.78
C ASP A 20 15.89 -20.34 -12.10
N GLU A 21 16.68 -21.41 -11.97
CA GLU A 21 16.17 -22.79 -12.11
C GLU A 21 15.10 -23.14 -11.07
N SER A 22 15.18 -22.55 -9.88
CA SER A 22 14.21 -22.78 -8.81
C SER A 22 12.85 -22.15 -9.12
N ILE A 23 12.78 -21.16 -10.00
CA ILE A 23 11.51 -20.62 -10.51
C ILE A 23 10.78 -21.69 -11.31
N LEU A 24 11.46 -22.37 -12.24
CA LEU A 24 10.86 -23.45 -13.05
C LEU A 24 10.44 -24.63 -12.15
N LYS A 25 11.27 -24.99 -11.17
CA LYS A 25 10.92 -26.01 -10.17
C LYS A 25 9.67 -25.62 -9.38
N PHE A 26 9.53 -24.35 -9.01
CA PHE A 26 8.33 -23.88 -8.31
C PHE A 26 7.10 -23.90 -9.20
N LEU A 27 7.19 -23.51 -10.48
CA LEU A 27 6.06 -23.59 -11.40
C LEU A 27 5.58 -25.03 -11.57
N GLU A 28 6.51 -25.98 -11.71
CA GLU A 28 6.18 -27.41 -11.77
C GLU A 28 5.59 -27.93 -10.45
N HIS A 29 6.11 -27.48 -9.31
CA HIS A 29 5.55 -27.77 -7.99
C HIS A 29 4.12 -27.25 -7.85
N ALA A 30 3.90 -26.00 -8.25
CA ALA A 30 2.60 -25.35 -8.20
C ALA A 30 1.59 -25.99 -9.15
N ARG A 31 2.01 -26.41 -10.35
CA ARG A 31 1.19 -27.19 -11.29
C ARG A 31 0.68 -28.47 -10.64
N LYS A 32 1.57 -29.26 -10.01
CA LYS A 32 1.18 -30.50 -9.30
C LYS A 32 0.19 -30.23 -8.17
N ARG A 33 0.42 -29.14 -7.41
CA ARG A 33 -0.49 -28.71 -6.33
C ARG A 33 -1.87 -28.32 -6.86
N PHE A 34 -1.93 -27.62 -7.99
CA PHE A 34 -3.16 -27.23 -8.66
C PHE A 34 -3.90 -28.45 -9.21
N GLU A 35 -3.21 -29.38 -9.86
CA GLU A 35 -3.80 -30.63 -10.37
C GLU A 35 -4.39 -31.50 -9.25
N ALA A 36 -3.77 -31.49 -8.07
CA ALA A 36 -4.30 -32.18 -6.90
C ALA A 36 -5.50 -31.47 -6.24
N ASN A 37 -5.65 -30.15 -6.45
CA ASN A 37 -6.68 -29.33 -5.81
C ASN A 37 -7.31 -28.30 -6.78
N PRO A 38 -7.86 -28.73 -7.92
CA PRO A 38 -8.23 -27.82 -9.02
C PRO A 38 -9.45 -26.95 -8.67
N THR A 39 -10.42 -27.50 -7.94
CA THR A 39 -11.64 -26.85 -7.45
C THR A 39 -11.85 -27.24 -5.98
N ALA A 40 -12.40 -26.36 -5.15
CA ALA A 40 -12.50 -26.61 -3.71
C ALA A 40 -13.79 -27.33 -3.30
N ASP A 41 -13.70 -28.65 -3.06
CA ASP A 41 -14.58 -29.38 -2.11
C ASP A 41 -13.95 -29.47 -0.71
N ALA A 42 -12.63 -29.35 -0.62
CA ALA A 42 -11.84 -29.28 0.62
C ALA A 42 -10.84 -28.12 0.57
N LEU A 43 -10.57 -27.52 1.72
CA LEU A 43 -9.67 -26.37 1.87
C LEU A 43 -8.19 -26.83 1.86
N PRO A 44 -7.40 -26.52 0.81
CA PRO A 44 -6.02 -27.01 0.72
C PRO A 44 -5.08 -26.19 1.62
N THR A 45 -4.22 -26.84 2.39
CA THR A 45 -3.16 -26.17 3.15
C THR A 45 -2.20 -25.43 2.20
N ALA A 46 -1.98 -24.14 2.39
CA ALA A 46 -1.05 -23.34 1.60
C ALA A 46 0.41 -23.57 2.03
N GLU A 47 1.27 -23.97 1.10
CA GLU A 47 2.71 -24.09 1.37
C GLU A 47 3.40 -22.74 1.25
N ARG A 48 4.32 -22.42 2.16
CA ARG A 48 5.00 -21.12 2.20
C ARG A 48 6.50 -21.27 2.19
N PHE A 49 7.19 -20.43 1.44
CA PHE A 49 8.64 -20.41 1.34
C PHE A 49 9.16 -18.98 1.45
N GLN A 50 10.10 -18.75 2.35
CA GLN A 50 10.86 -17.50 2.34
C GLN A 50 11.79 -17.47 1.13
N ARG A 51 12.38 -18.62 0.79
CA ARG A 51 13.18 -18.82 -0.42
C ARG A 51 13.00 -20.25 -0.89
N PHE A 52 12.53 -20.44 -2.12
CA PHE A 52 12.24 -21.77 -2.64
C PHE A 52 13.41 -22.36 -3.43
N PRO A 53 13.72 -23.67 -3.26
CA PRO A 53 13.07 -24.63 -2.36
C PRO A 53 13.63 -24.67 -0.92
N ASP A 54 14.78 -24.06 -0.65
CA ASP A 54 15.59 -24.46 0.51
C ASP A 54 15.10 -23.89 1.86
N HIS A 55 14.34 -22.79 1.85
CA HIS A 55 13.88 -22.08 3.04
C HIS A 55 12.35 -22.12 3.13
N LYS A 56 11.82 -23.29 3.49
CA LYS A 56 10.39 -23.51 3.73
C LYS A 56 9.96 -22.89 5.07
N LEU A 57 8.85 -22.15 5.04
CA LEU A 57 8.16 -21.64 6.23
C LEU A 57 7.06 -22.62 6.66
N PRO A 58 6.51 -22.50 7.89
CA PRO A 58 5.38 -23.32 8.31
C PRO A 58 4.21 -23.19 7.33
N ASP A 59 3.63 -24.32 6.95
CA ASP A 59 2.47 -24.36 6.07
C ASP A 59 1.26 -23.69 6.77
N LEU A 60 0.43 -23.00 5.99
CA LEU A 60 -0.74 -22.30 6.49
C LEU A 60 -2.00 -23.10 6.17
N PRO A 61 -2.71 -23.67 7.17
CA PRO A 61 -3.97 -24.37 6.90
C PRO A 61 -4.97 -23.40 6.28
N ALA A 62 -5.69 -23.84 5.26
CA ALA A 62 -6.74 -23.01 4.69
C ALA A 62 -7.90 -22.91 5.69
N SER A 63 -8.23 -21.67 6.05
CA SER A 63 -9.36 -21.33 6.91
C SER A 63 -10.43 -20.67 6.06
N SER A 64 -11.68 -21.11 6.21
CA SER A 64 -12.85 -20.38 5.68
C SER A 64 -13.16 -19.13 6.50
N LYS A 65 -12.50 -18.96 7.64
CA LYS A 65 -12.53 -17.75 8.44
C LYS A 65 -11.30 -16.94 8.07
N LEU A 66 -11.51 -15.66 7.74
CA LEU A 66 -10.45 -14.68 7.95
C LEU A 66 -10.09 -14.80 9.43
N ASP A 67 -8.94 -15.41 9.73
CA ASP A 67 -8.44 -15.38 11.09
C ASP A 67 -8.35 -13.92 11.50
N ALA A 68 -8.82 -13.62 12.71
CA ALA A 68 -8.61 -12.30 13.29
C ALA A 68 -7.12 -11.98 13.10
N GLN A 69 -6.86 -10.81 12.52
CA GLN A 69 -5.51 -10.32 12.25
C GLN A 69 -4.65 -10.65 13.48
N PRO A 70 -3.54 -11.41 13.35
CA PRO A 70 -2.82 -11.89 14.50
C PRO A 70 -2.48 -10.71 15.39
N ASP A 71 -2.85 -10.81 16.66
CA ASP A 71 -2.46 -9.85 17.67
C ASP A 71 -0.93 -9.95 17.79
N LEU A 72 -0.24 -9.05 17.10
CA LEU A 72 1.22 -8.94 17.15
C LEU A 72 1.60 -8.31 18.49
N GLU A 73 1.29 -9.01 19.58
CA GLU A 73 1.79 -8.66 20.89
C GLU A 73 3.29 -8.94 20.96
N GLN A 74 4.04 -7.88 21.25
CA GLN A 74 5.37 -7.90 21.88
C GLN A 74 6.51 -8.58 21.12
N GLY A 75 7.05 -7.84 20.15
CA GLY A 75 8.46 -7.87 19.79
C GLY A 75 8.86 -6.53 19.19
N ASP A 76 10.13 -6.13 19.29
CA ASP A 76 10.70 -4.90 18.70
C ASP A 76 10.58 -4.81 17.15
N TYR A 77 9.84 -5.73 16.53
CA TYR A 77 9.48 -5.71 15.13
C TYR A 77 8.00 -5.36 15.00
N SER A 78 7.71 -4.07 14.76
CA SER A 78 6.44 -3.69 14.17
C SER A 78 6.40 -4.24 12.74
N SER A 79 5.55 -5.23 12.50
CA SER A 79 5.17 -5.57 11.12
C SER A 79 4.64 -4.29 10.45
N PRO A 80 5.03 -3.96 9.21
CA PRO A 80 4.43 -2.86 8.46
C PRO A 80 2.91 -2.98 8.36
N GLY A 81 2.38 -4.22 8.35
CA GLY A 81 0.96 -4.54 8.42
C GLY A 81 0.40 -4.83 9.82
N GLY A 82 1.15 -4.50 10.88
CA GLY A 82 0.75 -4.58 12.29
C GLY A 82 -0.25 -3.49 12.67
N TYR A 83 -1.27 -3.36 11.84
CA TYR A 83 -2.26 -2.31 11.91
C TYR A 83 -3.29 -2.65 12.99
N GLN A 84 -3.08 -2.15 14.21
CA GLN A 84 -4.14 -2.08 15.21
C GLN A 84 -4.84 -0.73 15.08
N ALA A 85 -6.05 -0.73 14.52
CA ALA A 85 -6.88 0.46 14.46
C ALA A 85 -7.08 0.99 15.88
N GLN A 86 -6.80 2.28 16.11
CA GLN A 86 -7.03 2.85 17.43
C GLN A 86 -8.53 2.91 17.71
N GLU A 87 -8.91 2.65 18.96
CA GLU A 87 -10.31 2.76 19.37
C GLU A 87 -10.83 4.17 19.06
N GLY A 88 -11.94 4.24 18.30
CA GLY A 88 -12.54 5.50 17.87
C GLY A 88 -11.98 6.08 16.58
N SER A 89 -11.17 5.33 15.83
CA SER A 89 -10.77 5.70 14.48
C SER A 89 -11.78 5.25 13.42
N LEU A 90 -11.83 6.00 12.31
CA LEU A 90 -12.69 5.66 11.17
C LEU A 90 -11.91 4.93 10.09
N SER A 91 -12.48 3.83 9.58
CA SER A 91 -11.91 3.06 8.48
C SER A 91 -12.62 3.37 7.16
N GLY A 92 -11.85 3.73 6.13
CA GLY A 92 -12.32 3.98 4.76
C GLY A 92 -11.72 3.02 3.76
N ARG A 93 -12.21 3.09 2.52
CA ARG A 93 -11.71 2.34 1.39
C ARG A 93 -10.94 3.22 0.40
N LEU A 94 -9.78 2.74 -0.04
CA LEU A 94 -9.07 3.26 -1.21
C LEU A 94 -9.58 2.56 -2.49
N VAL A 95 -9.89 3.34 -3.53
CA VAL A 95 -10.42 2.84 -4.81
C VAL A 95 -9.60 3.44 -5.96
N GLY A 96 -9.08 2.55 -6.82
CA GLY A 96 -8.30 2.91 -8.00
C GLY A 96 -6.84 3.25 -7.71
N ARG A 97 -5.95 2.89 -8.66
CA ARG A 97 -4.52 3.26 -8.64
C ARG A 97 -4.00 3.59 -10.04
N ALA A 98 -4.17 2.67 -10.99
CA ALA A 98 -3.73 2.85 -12.37
C ALA A 98 -4.90 3.18 -13.31
N VAL A 99 -4.65 4.10 -14.25
CA VAL A 99 -5.61 4.51 -15.30
C VAL A 99 -5.01 4.31 -16.70
N ASP A 100 -5.86 4.04 -17.69
CA ASP A 100 -5.47 3.98 -19.11
C ASP A 100 -5.21 5.39 -19.69
N GLU A 101 -4.87 5.46 -20.98
CA GLU A 101 -4.61 6.73 -21.68
C GLU A 101 -5.86 7.64 -21.69
N GLU A 102 -7.04 7.04 -21.62
CA GLU A 102 -8.34 7.70 -21.54
C GLU A 102 -8.75 8.09 -20.11
N GLY A 103 -7.96 7.72 -19.10
CA GLY A 103 -8.21 8.04 -17.69
C GLY A 103 -9.24 7.16 -16.99
N ASN A 104 -9.62 6.03 -17.58
CA ASN A 104 -10.45 4.99 -16.96
C ASN A 104 -9.58 4.10 -16.06
N LEU A 105 -10.18 3.56 -14.99
CA LEU A 105 -9.49 2.59 -14.14
C LEU A 105 -9.15 1.34 -14.96
N ILE A 106 -7.90 0.93 -14.91
CA ILE A 106 -7.46 -0.32 -15.52
C ILE A 106 -8.04 -1.48 -14.69
N ASP A 107 -9.13 -2.08 -15.17
CA ASP A 107 -9.69 -3.32 -14.63
C ASP A 107 -9.08 -4.52 -15.37
N THR A 108 -7.93 -4.99 -14.89
CA THR A 108 -7.23 -6.10 -15.54
C THR A 108 -7.81 -7.47 -15.18
N GLY A 109 -8.80 -7.58 -14.27
CA GLY A 109 -9.24 -8.87 -13.70
C GLY A 109 -8.14 -9.63 -12.94
N VAL A 110 -6.90 -9.13 -12.97
CA VAL A 110 -5.68 -9.66 -12.37
C VAL A 110 -5.06 -8.48 -11.66
N ARG A 111 -5.11 -8.44 -10.32
CA ARG A 111 -4.36 -7.45 -9.54
C ARG A 111 -2.87 -7.74 -9.79
N SER A 112 -2.26 -7.01 -10.72
CA SER A 112 -0.81 -7.08 -10.89
C SER A 112 -0.18 -6.39 -9.70
N GLN A 113 1.04 -6.79 -9.32
CA GLN A 113 1.66 -6.19 -8.14
C GLN A 113 1.88 -4.67 -8.35
N GLU A 114 2.09 -4.24 -9.59
CA GLU A 114 2.27 -2.84 -9.98
C GLU A 114 1.03 -1.97 -9.75
N THR A 115 -0.15 -2.59 -9.60
CA THR A 115 -1.42 -1.90 -9.39
C THR A 115 -2.03 -2.16 -8.01
N TYR A 116 -1.33 -2.86 -7.11
CA TYR A 116 -1.79 -3.12 -5.73
C TYR A 116 -2.00 -1.80 -4.97
N ALA A 117 -2.98 -1.69 -4.09
CA ALA A 117 -3.05 -0.59 -3.13
C ALA A 117 -3.66 -1.13 -1.84
N GLU A 118 -3.17 -0.71 -0.68
CA GLU A 118 -3.87 -1.05 0.56
C GLU A 118 -5.25 -0.40 0.56
N ASP A 119 -6.25 -1.17 0.97
CA ASP A 119 -7.66 -0.80 0.84
C ASP A 119 -8.20 -0.10 2.09
N ARG A 120 -7.34 0.25 3.06
CA ARG A 120 -7.75 0.85 4.33
C ARG A 120 -7.14 2.22 4.54
N VAL A 121 -8.01 3.19 4.80
CA VAL A 121 -7.63 4.53 5.30
C VAL A 121 -8.09 4.65 6.74
N GLU A 122 -7.23 5.14 7.63
CA GLU A 122 -7.64 5.49 8.98
C GLU A 122 -7.45 6.96 9.26
N ILE A 123 -8.48 7.56 9.86
CA ILE A 123 -8.38 8.89 10.43
C ILE A 123 -8.58 8.79 11.94
N SER A 124 -7.52 9.13 12.68
CA SER A 124 -7.50 9.09 14.14
C SER A 124 -8.37 10.19 14.74
N LYS A 125 -8.93 9.94 15.94
CA LYS A 125 -9.72 10.94 16.67
C LYS A 125 -8.99 12.30 16.83
N PRO A 126 -7.70 12.35 17.24
CA PRO A 126 -7.00 13.63 17.36
C PRO A 126 -6.86 14.38 16.03
N ALA A 127 -6.73 13.66 14.91
CA ALA A 127 -6.70 14.30 13.58
C ALA A 127 -8.06 14.90 13.22
N ARG A 128 -9.17 14.19 13.52
CA ARG A 128 -10.54 14.68 13.31
C ARG A 128 -10.81 15.94 14.15
N GLU A 129 -10.44 15.92 15.42
CA GLU A 129 -10.57 17.07 16.32
C GLU A 129 -9.76 18.28 15.84
N ALA A 130 -8.51 18.05 15.40
CA ALA A 130 -7.69 19.11 14.83
C ALA A 130 -8.33 19.73 13.58
N LEU A 131 -8.91 18.92 12.70
CA LEU A 131 -9.63 19.41 11.51
C LEU A 131 -10.84 20.25 11.90
N ILE A 132 -11.66 19.77 12.83
CA ILE A 132 -12.86 20.48 13.32
C ILE A 132 -12.47 21.83 13.92
N ASN A 133 -11.43 21.86 14.75
CA ASN A 133 -10.93 23.09 15.35
C ASN A 133 -10.40 24.07 14.30
N ALA A 134 -9.64 23.58 13.32
CA ALA A 134 -9.13 24.40 12.22
C ALA A 134 -10.28 25.00 11.39
N ALA A 135 -11.30 24.19 11.08
CA ALA A 135 -12.49 24.67 10.41
C ALA A 135 -13.18 25.76 11.23
N ASN A 136 -13.52 25.49 12.50
CA ASN A 136 -14.24 26.41 13.38
C ASN A 136 -13.47 27.69 13.72
N SER A 137 -12.15 27.72 13.49
CA SER A 137 -11.32 28.92 13.69
C SER A 137 -11.49 29.98 12.59
N LYS A 138 -12.25 29.68 11.53
CA LYS A 138 -12.52 30.56 10.40
C LYS A 138 -13.99 30.82 10.20
N ASP A 139 -14.29 31.97 9.61
CA ASP A 139 -15.63 32.26 9.11
C ASP A 139 -15.99 31.30 7.95
N PRO A 140 -17.27 30.92 7.80
CA PRO A 140 -17.72 30.13 6.67
C PRO A 140 -17.30 30.73 5.33
N GLY A 141 -16.84 29.90 4.40
CA GLY A 141 -16.34 30.34 3.10
C GLY A 141 -14.88 30.82 3.07
N GLN A 142 -14.24 31.05 4.21
CA GLN A 142 -12.80 31.35 4.23
C GLN A 142 -11.96 30.07 4.13
N PRO A 143 -10.89 30.08 3.32
CA PRO A 143 -9.96 28.96 3.26
C PRO A 143 -9.11 28.86 4.53
N PHE A 144 -8.82 27.64 4.96
CA PHE A 144 -7.86 27.32 6.00
C PHE A 144 -6.93 26.19 5.54
N LEU A 145 -5.73 26.15 6.08
CA LEU A 145 -4.84 25.02 5.85
C LEU A 145 -5.33 23.82 6.67
N ILE A 146 -5.51 22.67 6.03
CA ILE A 146 -5.84 21.42 6.72
C ILE A 146 -4.66 21.06 7.64
N PRO A 147 -4.92 20.70 8.90
CA PRO A 147 -3.86 20.33 9.83
C PRO A 147 -2.98 19.21 9.28
N LYS A 148 -1.67 19.37 9.40
CA LYS A 148 -0.67 18.44 8.85
C LYS A 148 -0.94 16.98 9.24
N ARG A 149 -1.36 16.72 10.49
CA ARG A 149 -1.67 15.36 10.96
C ARG A 149 -2.82 14.73 10.17
N PHE A 150 -3.94 15.44 10.01
CA PHE A 150 -5.07 14.97 9.21
C PHE A 150 -4.67 14.79 7.75
N ALA A 151 -3.95 15.76 7.19
CA ALA A 151 -3.49 15.69 5.81
C ALA A 151 -2.58 14.47 5.56
N ARG A 152 -1.67 14.15 6.50
CA ARG A 152 -0.84 12.94 6.44
C ARG A 152 -1.68 11.67 6.52
N GLU A 153 -2.54 11.53 7.54
CA GLU A 153 -3.40 10.34 7.71
C GLU A 153 -4.32 10.11 6.49
N LEU A 154 -4.77 11.19 5.84
CA LEU A 154 -5.55 11.10 4.60
C LEU A 154 -4.73 10.53 3.43
N ILE A 155 -3.51 10.99 3.22
CA ILE A 155 -2.72 10.66 2.02
C ILE A 155 -1.80 9.45 2.20
N ASP A 156 -1.51 9.04 3.44
CA ASP A 156 -0.56 7.94 3.73
C ASP A 156 -0.97 6.66 3.01
N SER A 157 -2.26 6.32 3.05
CA SER A 157 -2.80 5.16 2.35
C SER A 157 -2.74 5.27 0.82
N ALA A 158 -2.79 6.49 0.27
CA ALA A 158 -2.63 6.73 -1.16
C ALA A 158 -1.17 6.57 -1.63
N TYR A 159 -0.21 6.51 -0.70
CA TYR A 159 1.21 6.38 -0.97
C TYR A 159 1.77 5.00 -0.67
N LEU A 160 0.91 4.04 -0.32
CA LEU A 160 1.30 2.65 -0.18
C LEU A 160 1.59 2.06 -1.56
N GLY A 161 2.87 2.09 -1.91
CA GLY A 161 3.42 1.41 -3.05
C GLY A 161 3.28 -0.11 -2.96
N MET A 162 3.73 -0.81 -3.99
CA MET A 162 3.86 -2.27 -3.93
C MET A 162 4.84 -2.66 -2.80
N LEU A 163 4.58 -3.74 -2.05
CA LEU A 163 5.44 -4.25 -0.95
C LEU A 163 5.65 -3.25 0.20
N ASP A 164 4.61 -2.49 0.53
CA ASP A 164 4.59 -1.54 1.66
C ASP A 164 5.62 -0.40 1.52
N VAL A 165 5.97 -0.08 0.27
CA VAL A 165 6.96 0.96 -0.06
C VAL A 165 6.29 2.33 -0.04
N ASN A 166 6.31 2.93 1.15
CA ASN A 166 5.69 4.23 1.42
C ASN A 166 6.76 5.35 1.58
N PRO A 167 6.79 6.36 0.69
CA PRO A 167 7.76 7.47 0.77
C PRO A 167 7.64 8.30 2.06
N LEU A 168 6.54 8.19 2.83
CA LEU A 168 6.32 8.87 4.10
C LEU A 168 6.65 8.04 5.34
N ALA A 169 6.76 6.71 5.22
CA ALA A 169 6.94 5.83 6.38
C ALA A 169 8.37 5.89 6.96
N GLY A 170 9.33 6.38 6.17
CA GLY A 170 10.70 6.59 6.62
C GLY A 170 11.31 5.34 7.26
N ARG A 171 11.85 5.49 8.48
CA ARG A 171 12.54 4.39 9.17
C ARG A 171 11.67 3.18 9.47
N ASN A 172 10.35 3.34 9.56
CA ASN A 172 9.42 2.24 9.88
C ASN A 172 9.45 1.14 8.81
N ILE A 173 9.82 1.49 7.57
CA ILE A 173 9.98 0.54 6.46
C ILE A 173 11.45 0.44 5.99
N GLY A 174 12.41 0.86 6.82
CA GLY A 174 13.82 0.89 6.43
C GLY A 174 14.11 1.90 5.30
N GLY A 175 13.36 2.99 5.22
CA GLY A 175 13.51 4.05 4.24
C GLY A 175 13.99 5.39 4.82
N THR A 176 14.33 6.31 3.93
CA THR A 176 14.57 7.73 4.19
C THR A 176 13.51 8.55 3.46
N VAL A 177 12.88 9.50 4.16
CA VAL A 177 12.03 10.51 3.53
C VAL A 177 12.94 11.59 2.95
N LEU A 178 12.94 11.73 1.62
CA LEU A 178 13.74 12.74 0.92
C LEU A 178 12.99 14.06 0.78
N LYS A 179 11.69 13.98 0.50
CA LYS A 179 10.84 15.14 0.29
C LYS A 179 9.44 14.92 0.83
N GLU A 180 8.90 15.94 1.49
CA GLU A 180 7.53 15.96 1.98
C GLU A 180 6.93 17.37 1.83
N GLU A 181 6.14 17.55 0.78
CA GLU A 181 5.31 18.73 0.56
C GLU A 181 3.85 18.32 0.66
N ILE A 182 3.15 18.79 1.71
CA ILE A 182 1.74 18.48 1.94
C ILE A 182 1.01 19.79 2.15
N GLN A 183 0.27 20.22 1.13
CA GLN A 183 -0.50 21.48 1.15
C GLN A 183 -1.94 21.20 0.77
N LEU A 184 -2.72 20.79 1.78
CA LEU A 184 -4.16 20.63 1.64
C LEU A 184 -4.87 21.80 2.32
N TRP A 185 -5.87 22.34 1.63
CA TRP A 185 -6.72 23.44 2.05
C TRP A 185 -8.13 22.93 2.25
N GLY A 186 -8.82 23.55 3.20
CA GLY A 186 -10.22 23.33 3.49
C GLY A 186 -10.99 24.64 3.40
N ARG A 187 -12.26 24.55 3.06
CA ARG A 187 -13.22 25.67 3.20
C ARG A 187 -14.55 25.11 3.67
N GLN A 188 -15.10 25.74 4.70
CA GLN A 188 -16.45 25.42 5.11
C GLN A 188 -17.44 25.88 4.02
N LEU A 189 -18.31 24.96 3.60
CA LEU A 189 -19.46 25.28 2.79
C LEU A 189 -20.61 25.77 3.70
N PRO A 190 -21.61 26.47 3.15
CA PRO A 190 -22.79 26.87 3.92
C PRO A 190 -23.38 25.67 4.68
N PRO A 191 -23.74 25.84 5.96
CA PRO A 191 -24.24 24.75 6.77
C PRO A 191 -25.51 24.17 6.17
N THR A 192 -25.58 22.83 6.14
CA THR A 192 -26.78 22.09 5.69
C THR A 192 -27.34 21.36 6.91
N GLY A 193 -28.32 21.97 7.58
CA GLY A 193 -28.83 21.47 8.86
C GLY A 193 -27.78 21.50 9.97
N GLU A 194 -27.62 20.39 10.70
CA GLU A 194 -26.62 20.23 11.78
C GLU A 194 -25.23 19.79 11.28
N SER A 195 -25.03 19.70 9.96
CA SER A 195 -23.78 19.21 9.39
C SER A 195 -22.81 20.33 9.03
N LEU A 196 -21.55 20.15 9.40
CA LEU A 196 -20.41 20.90 8.91
C LEU A 196 -19.88 20.20 7.66
N THR A 197 -19.95 20.87 6.52
CA THR A 197 -19.37 20.38 5.27
C THR A 197 -18.12 21.17 4.93
N ILE A 198 -17.01 20.47 4.70
CA ILE A 198 -15.72 21.05 4.33
C ILE A 198 -15.40 20.58 2.92
N GLU A 199 -15.24 21.51 1.98
CA GLU A 199 -14.59 21.24 0.70
C GLU A 199 -13.08 21.18 0.92
N ILE A 200 -12.41 20.19 0.33
CA ILE A 200 -10.95 20.05 0.42
C ILE A 200 -10.34 20.14 -0.98
N TRP A 201 -9.17 20.76 -1.08
CA TRP A 201 -8.35 20.77 -2.28
C TRP A 201 -6.88 20.94 -1.94
N GLY A 202 -5.98 20.62 -2.84
CA GLY A 202 -4.57 20.92 -2.62
C GLY A 202 -3.62 20.07 -3.43
N HIS A 203 -2.35 20.11 -3.04
CA HIS A 203 -1.27 19.39 -3.70
C HIS A 203 -0.41 18.70 -2.66
N THR A 204 0.05 17.50 -3.02
CA THR A 204 1.00 16.75 -2.22
C THR A 204 2.08 16.13 -3.09
N LEU A 205 3.33 16.21 -2.64
CA LEU A 205 4.49 15.60 -3.27
C LEU A 205 5.33 14.95 -2.19
N CYS A 206 5.52 13.63 -2.29
CA CYS A 206 6.30 12.85 -1.35
C CYS A 206 7.33 12.03 -2.12
N GLU A 207 8.57 12.02 -1.62
CA GLU A 207 9.68 11.26 -2.18
C GLU A 207 10.39 10.52 -1.05
N GLY A 208 10.65 9.24 -1.25
CA GLY A 208 11.42 8.42 -0.34
C GLY A 208 12.26 7.40 -1.08
N GLU A 209 13.26 6.87 -0.38
CA GLU A 209 14.13 5.81 -0.88
C GLU A 209 14.51 4.84 0.22
N ALA A 210 15.08 3.70 -0.15
CA ALA A 210 15.68 2.77 0.79
C ALA A 210 16.79 3.46 1.60
N ALA A 211 16.84 3.23 2.92
CA ALA A 211 17.90 3.77 3.75
C ALA A 211 19.25 3.13 3.37
N GLN A 212 20.28 3.96 3.17
CA GLN A 212 21.66 3.51 2.91
C GLN A 212 22.31 2.78 4.09
N LEU A 213 21.70 2.80 5.27
CA LEU A 213 22.27 2.21 6.49
C LEU A 213 22.20 0.69 6.41
N GLY A 214 23.36 0.10 6.13
CA GLY A 214 23.59 -1.33 5.99
C GLY A 214 22.99 -2.16 7.12
N ARG A 215 21.79 -2.71 6.86
CA ARG A 215 21.18 -3.89 7.49
C ARG A 215 19.78 -4.19 6.89
N ASN A 216 19.54 -3.89 5.62
CA ASN A 216 18.39 -4.46 4.93
C ASN A 216 18.70 -5.94 4.66
N THR A 217 18.25 -6.82 5.55
CA THR A 217 18.38 -8.28 5.44
C THR A 217 17.60 -8.86 4.26
N ASP A 218 16.65 -8.08 3.72
CA ASP A 218 15.83 -8.40 2.56
C ASP A 218 16.36 -7.81 1.24
N GLY A 219 17.48 -7.08 1.28
CA GLY A 219 18.17 -6.57 0.10
C GLY A 219 17.39 -5.56 -0.73
N ARG A 220 16.30 -4.96 -0.22
CA ARG A 220 15.49 -4.00 -1.00
C ARG A 220 16.27 -2.72 -1.34
N ASP A 221 16.20 -2.32 -2.61
CA ASP A 221 16.66 -1.05 -3.15
C ASP A 221 15.46 -0.40 -3.85
N TRP A 222 14.96 0.71 -3.32
CA TRP A 222 13.74 1.32 -3.82
C TRP A 222 13.81 2.83 -3.79
N LYS A 223 13.06 3.45 -4.70
CA LYS A 223 12.78 4.87 -4.74
C LYS A 223 11.34 5.07 -5.17
N ASN A 224 10.57 5.82 -4.39
CA ASN A 224 9.18 6.13 -4.72
C ASN A 224 8.96 7.64 -4.64
N GLN A 225 8.37 8.20 -5.68
CA GLN A 225 7.90 9.58 -5.72
C GLN A 225 6.44 9.60 -6.15
N VAL A 226 5.59 10.23 -5.36
CA VAL A 226 4.16 10.37 -5.68
C VAL A 226 3.76 11.84 -5.58
N GLU A 227 3.19 12.35 -6.65
CA GLU A 227 2.68 13.71 -6.78
C GLU A 227 1.19 13.68 -7.09
N LEU A 228 0.36 14.34 -6.27
CA LEU A 228 -1.10 14.32 -6.40
C LEU A 228 -1.71 15.69 -6.20
N ASN A 229 -2.72 16.00 -7.02
CA ASN A 229 -3.66 17.09 -6.83
C ASN A 229 -4.96 16.53 -6.26
N TRP A 230 -5.37 17.04 -5.11
CA TRP A 230 -6.51 16.57 -4.36
C TRP A 230 -7.71 17.49 -4.53
N VAL A 231 -8.88 16.89 -4.61
CA VAL A 231 -10.19 17.54 -4.44
C VAL A 231 -11.10 16.62 -3.67
N GLY A 232 -12.02 17.17 -2.88
CA GLY A 232 -12.93 16.33 -2.12
C GLY A 232 -13.88 17.08 -1.21
N ARG A 233 -14.55 16.32 -0.36
CA ARG A 233 -15.49 16.80 0.65
C ARG A 233 -15.44 15.95 1.90
N ILE A 234 -15.57 16.60 3.04
CA ILE A 234 -15.70 15.99 4.35
C ILE A 234 -17.01 16.49 4.96
N VAL A 235 -17.79 15.57 5.53
CA VAL A 235 -19.03 15.88 6.25
C VAL A 235 -18.87 15.45 7.70
N ILE A 236 -19.12 16.39 8.60
CA ILE A 236 -19.03 16.21 10.04
C ILE A 236 -20.39 16.51 10.64
N GLN A 237 -20.91 15.61 11.47
CA GLN A 237 -22.17 15.79 12.17
C GLN A 237 -21.96 15.50 13.66
N LYS A 238 -22.38 16.44 14.52
CA LYS A 238 -22.24 16.31 15.98
C LYS A 238 -20.81 15.98 16.44
N GLY A 239 -19.81 16.53 15.74
CA GLY A 239 -18.39 16.30 16.03
C GLY A 239 -17.80 15.01 15.45
N GLU A 240 -18.61 14.16 14.82
CA GLU A 240 -18.17 12.93 14.18
C GLU A 240 -18.05 13.13 12.67
N LEU A 241 -16.93 12.66 12.08
CA LEU A 241 -16.80 12.56 10.64
C LEU A 241 -17.74 11.44 10.16
N ILE A 242 -18.75 11.81 9.38
CA ILE A 242 -19.75 10.89 8.84
C ILE A 242 -19.42 10.53 7.39
N SER A 243 -18.72 11.41 6.66
CA SER A 243 -18.31 11.07 5.31
C SER A 243 -17.03 11.78 4.91
N LEU A 244 -16.18 11.07 4.19
CA LEU A 244 -15.05 11.63 3.48
C LEU A 244 -15.04 11.07 2.06
N LEU A 245 -15.02 11.96 1.08
CA LEU A 245 -14.80 11.62 -0.32
C LEU A 245 -13.68 12.49 -0.85
N ALA A 246 -12.57 11.90 -1.27
CA ALA A 246 -11.45 12.62 -1.85
C ALA A 246 -10.94 11.89 -3.10
N ILE A 247 -10.50 12.66 -4.09
CA ILE A 247 -9.85 12.15 -5.29
C ILE A 247 -8.52 12.88 -5.45
N GLY A 248 -7.44 12.10 -5.50
CA GLY A 248 -6.10 12.55 -5.86
C GLY A 248 -5.79 12.15 -7.30
N ASN A 249 -5.39 13.09 -8.14
CA ASN A 249 -4.93 12.84 -9.51
C ASN A 249 -3.49 13.34 -9.69
N GLY A 250 -2.62 12.53 -10.28
CA GLY A 250 -1.28 12.98 -10.59
C GLY A 250 -0.40 11.88 -11.15
N LYS A 251 0.82 11.75 -10.62
CA LYS A 251 1.85 10.86 -11.16
C LYS A 251 2.58 10.14 -10.05
N GLU A 252 2.97 8.91 -10.33
CA GLU A 252 3.87 8.13 -9.48
C GLU A 252 5.06 7.66 -10.31
N THR A 253 6.24 7.70 -9.70
CA THR A 253 7.45 7.04 -10.18
C THR A 253 7.94 6.10 -9.09
N LEU A 254 7.83 4.81 -9.34
CA LEU A 254 8.25 3.76 -8.43
C LEU A 254 9.36 2.94 -9.10
N HIS A 255 10.50 2.91 -8.44
CA HIS A 255 11.57 1.97 -8.69
C HIS A 255 11.69 1.03 -7.50
N TRP A 256 11.72 -0.26 -7.77
CA TRP A 256 12.05 -1.26 -6.76
C TRP A 256 12.89 -2.35 -7.40
N ASN A 257 13.99 -2.69 -6.74
CA ASN A 257 14.91 -3.76 -7.09
C ASN A 257 15.45 -4.43 -5.82
N HIS A 258 16.20 -5.51 -5.99
CA HIS A 258 16.98 -6.10 -4.91
C HIS A 258 18.44 -5.66 -5.10
N GLY A 259 18.99 -4.86 -4.18
CA GLY A 259 20.31 -4.22 -4.26
C GLY A 259 21.49 -5.16 -4.55
N ALA A 260 21.35 -6.48 -4.31
CA ALA A 260 22.33 -7.48 -4.77
C ALA A 260 22.41 -7.62 -6.30
N ALA A 261 21.40 -7.18 -7.05
CA ALA A 261 21.40 -7.09 -8.51
C ALA A 261 22.46 -6.14 -9.07
N ASN A 262 22.95 -5.21 -8.24
CA ASN A 262 23.91 -4.18 -8.63
C ASN A 262 25.36 -4.53 -8.23
N SER A 263 25.61 -5.67 -7.56
CA SER A 263 26.98 -6.10 -7.22
C SER A 263 27.63 -6.86 -8.37
N THR A 264 28.05 -6.15 -9.41
CA THR A 264 29.03 -6.68 -10.36
C THR A 264 30.44 -6.45 -9.80
N THR A 265 31.11 -7.52 -9.38
CA THR A 265 32.56 -7.58 -9.51
C THR A 265 32.92 -7.26 -10.96
N GLN A 266 33.86 -6.34 -11.16
CA GLN A 266 34.21 -5.74 -12.46
C GLN A 266 34.22 -6.76 -13.63
N GLY A 267 33.40 -6.52 -14.66
CA GLY A 267 33.57 -7.12 -15.99
C GLY A 267 32.42 -7.97 -16.52
N GLU A 268 31.43 -8.34 -15.70
CA GLU A 268 30.24 -9.05 -16.18
C GLU A 268 29.04 -8.09 -16.26
N ALA A 269 28.23 -8.22 -17.32
CA ALA A 269 26.94 -7.53 -17.39
C ALA A 269 26.09 -7.95 -16.19
N PRO A 270 25.41 -7.01 -15.49
CA PRO A 270 24.63 -7.33 -14.30
C PRO A 270 23.54 -8.34 -14.66
N ARG A 271 23.73 -9.59 -14.21
CA ARG A 271 22.66 -10.60 -14.23
C ARG A 271 21.80 -10.34 -13.01
N THR A 272 20.70 -9.62 -13.20
CA THR A 272 19.57 -9.63 -12.27
C THR A 272 19.01 -11.05 -12.28
N ALA A 273 19.51 -11.93 -11.40
CA ALA A 273 18.88 -13.24 -11.22
C ALA A 273 17.43 -13.00 -10.79
N ALA A 274 16.46 -13.44 -11.61
CA ALA A 274 15.03 -13.32 -11.35
C ALA A 274 14.66 -13.86 -9.97
N ALA A 275 15.45 -14.83 -9.49
CA ALA A 275 15.34 -15.42 -8.16
C ALA A 275 15.34 -14.43 -6.97
N ASN A 276 16.05 -13.31 -7.12
CA ASN A 276 16.20 -12.29 -6.08
C ASN A 276 15.21 -11.12 -6.26
N LEU A 277 14.33 -11.20 -7.25
CA LEU A 277 13.43 -10.11 -7.62
C LEU A 277 11.98 -10.43 -7.22
N PRO A 278 11.18 -9.42 -6.85
CA PRO A 278 9.80 -9.58 -6.42
C PRO A 278 9.00 -10.01 -7.62
N ALA A 279 8.30 -11.13 -7.45
CA ALA A 279 7.64 -11.82 -8.55
C ALA A 279 8.54 -12.09 -9.77
N GLY A 280 9.86 -12.17 -9.58
CA GLY A 280 10.80 -12.52 -10.65
C GLY A 280 11.29 -11.37 -11.53
N ARG A 281 10.91 -10.11 -11.24
CA ARG A 281 11.32 -8.95 -12.06
C ARG A 281 11.54 -7.68 -11.24
N PRO A 282 12.40 -6.74 -11.67
CA PRO A 282 12.42 -5.41 -11.09
C PRO A 282 11.09 -4.70 -11.39
N ILE A 283 10.74 -3.76 -10.53
CA ILE A 283 9.54 -2.95 -10.71
C ILE A 283 10.01 -1.58 -11.17
N GLN A 284 9.52 -1.19 -12.33
CA GLN A 284 9.66 0.16 -12.84
C GLN A 284 8.27 0.63 -13.28
N PHE A 285 7.74 1.58 -12.54
CA PHE A 285 6.51 2.25 -12.88
C PHE A 285 6.80 3.75 -13.00
N SER A 286 6.32 4.36 -14.08
CA SER A 286 6.27 5.80 -14.22
C SER A 286 5.04 6.11 -15.05
N GLY A 287 4.04 6.75 -14.44
CA GLY A 287 2.77 6.93 -15.10
C GLY A 287 1.76 7.77 -14.32
N PRO A 288 0.63 8.09 -14.97
CA PRO A 288 -0.47 8.74 -14.31
C PRO A 288 -1.12 7.81 -13.28
N VAL A 289 -1.56 8.39 -12.16
CA VAL A 289 -2.26 7.67 -11.09
C VAL A 289 -3.46 8.46 -10.62
N ARG A 290 -4.50 7.73 -10.19
CA ARG A 290 -5.70 8.29 -9.57
C ARG A 290 -6.05 7.49 -8.33
N PHE A 291 -6.24 8.18 -7.22
CA PHE A 291 -6.62 7.61 -5.93
C PHE A 291 -7.96 8.17 -5.49
N GLY A 292 -8.93 7.30 -5.20
CA GLY A 292 -10.19 7.67 -4.56
C GLY A 292 -10.20 7.20 -3.12
N ILE A 293 -10.54 8.08 -2.18
CA ILE A 293 -10.76 7.74 -0.77
C ILE A 293 -12.24 7.92 -0.46
N SER A 294 -12.85 6.90 0.15
CA SER A 294 -14.22 6.95 0.64
C SER A 294 -14.32 6.41 2.05
N ILE A 295 -14.76 7.25 2.98
CA ILE A 295 -15.26 6.85 4.31
C ILE A 295 -16.77 7.13 4.29
N PRO A 296 -17.62 6.09 4.39
CA PRO A 296 -19.08 6.23 4.43
C PRO A 296 -19.61 6.61 5.81
#